data_AF-A0A420BER0-F1
#
_entry.id   AF-A0A420BER0-F1
#
_cell.length_a   1.000
_cell.length_b   1.000
_cell.length_c   1.000
_cell.angle_alpha   90.00
_cell.angle_beta   90.00
_cell.angle_gamma   90.00
#
_symmetry.space_group_name_H-M   'P 1'
#
loop_
_entity.id
_entity.type
_entity.pdbx_description
1 polymer ?
#
loop_
_entity_poly.entity_id
_entity_poly.type
_entity_poly.pdbx_seq_one_letter_code
_entity_poly.pdbx_strand_id
1 'polypeptide(L)'
;MQHLQNVYTHTQQTKKQQFTTTKQRQQKEKRLVLGLQLLYICSMNKIIAFVLFWAGLLPMGFANNSYVDSLQNLLKTNLTATEQVSLQQQLADWYRANEQYPQAIQMAQNSLKSARRISKNNLEMTKSYWILSNIYTNTQDFEKSQKFIDSAYHSAQNQKIPLQQPMQTMHQLYYTQHSLTVKKQCNCYIRRFRRLVTRSENLF
;
A
#
# COMPACT_ATOMS: atom_id res chain seq x y z
N MET A 1 85.39 -23.56 33.49
CA MET A 1 85.06 -22.12 33.66
C MET A 1 84.64 -21.46 32.34
N GLN A 2 85.48 -21.42 31.29
CA GLN A 2 85.16 -20.73 30.02
C GLN A 2 83.85 -21.19 29.34
N HIS A 3 83.55 -22.50 29.36
CA HIS A 3 82.32 -23.03 28.75
C HIS A 3 81.03 -22.47 29.38
N LEU A 4 81.00 -22.26 30.71
CA LEU A 4 79.82 -21.72 31.41
C LEU A 4 79.58 -20.23 31.07
N GLN A 5 80.66 -19.48 30.85
CA GLN A 5 80.58 -18.06 30.48
C GLN A 5 80.05 -17.87 29.05
N ASN A 6 80.38 -18.78 28.13
CA ASN A 6 79.83 -18.80 26.78
C ASN A 6 78.33 -19.18 26.75
N VAL A 7 77.90 -20.14 27.57
CA VAL A 7 76.47 -20.50 27.69
C VAL A 7 75.65 -19.34 28.28
N TYR A 8 76.20 -18.63 29.26
CA TYR A 8 75.53 -17.48 29.88
C TYR A 8 75.36 -16.30 28.91
N THR A 9 76.38 -15.98 28.12
CA THR A 9 76.30 -14.90 27.14
C THR A 9 75.34 -15.23 25.99
N HIS A 10 75.34 -16.47 25.50
CA HIS A 10 74.41 -16.92 24.48
C HIS A 10 72.94 -16.86 24.94
N THR A 11 72.65 -17.27 26.19
CA THR A 11 71.28 -17.22 26.75
C THR A 11 70.78 -15.80 26.99
N GLN A 12 71.66 -14.83 27.28
CA GLN A 12 71.27 -13.42 27.38
C GLN A 12 70.97 -12.80 26.01
N GLN A 13 71.72 -13.21 24.98
CA GLN A 13 71.54 -12.71 23.62
C GLN A 13 70.22 -13.20 22.99
N THR A 14 69.85 -14.46 23.22
CA THR A 14 68.57 -15.01 22.73
C THR A 14 67.37 -14.35 23.39
N LYS A 15 67.43 -14.04 24.70
CA LYS A 15 66.36 -13.30 25.40
C LYS A 15 66.15 -11.89 24.83
N LYS A 16 67.23 -11.18 24.49
CA LYS A 16 67.14 -9.85 23.85
C LYS A 16 66.52 -9.91 22.44
N GLN A 17 66.83 -10.94 21.66
CA GLN A 17 66.22 -11.15 20.33
C GLN A 17 64.73 -11.52 20.43
N GLN A 18 64.32 -12.32 21.41
CA GLN A 18 62.91 -12.65 21.63
C GLN A 18 62.08 -11.44 22.10
N PHE A 19 62.67 -10.55 22.91
CA PHE A 19 61.99 -9.34 23.37
C PHE A 19 61.78 -8.30 22.25
N THR A 20 62.73 -8.17 21.32
CA THR A 20 62.61 -7.23 20.20
C THR A 20 61.59 -7.71 19.16
N THR A 21 61.55 -9.02 18.88
CA THR A 21 60.59 -9.61 17.94
C THR A 21 59.14 -9.54 18.44
N THR A 22 58.90 -9.73 19.74
CA THR A 22 57.56 -9.60 20.35
C THR A 22 57.04 -8.16 20.31
N LYS A 23 57.90 -7.15 20.60
CA LYS A 23 57.53 -5.74 20.46
C LYS A 23 57.15 -5.37 19.02
N GLN A 24 57.89 -5.87 18.02
CA GLN A 24 57.59 -5.62 16.62
C GLN A 24 56.25 -6.24 16.18
N ARG A 25 55.92 -7.45 16.66
CA ARG A 25 54.61 -8.09 16.38
C ARG A 25 53.46 -7.30 16.98
N GLN A 26 53.56 -6.92 18.25
CA GLN A 26 52.52 -6.10 18.90
C GLN A 26 52.32 -4.75 18.20
N GLN A 27 53.39 -4.13 17.69
CA GLN A 27 53.28 -2.87 16.96
C GLN A 27 52.62 -3.05 15.57
N LYS A 28 52.88 -4.17 14.88
CA LYS A 28 52.19 -4.49 13.61
C LYS A 28 50.70 -4.76 13.82
N GLU A 29 50.33 -5.50 14.86
CA GLU A 29 48.92 -5.77 15.19
C GLU A 29 48.16 -4.48 15.51
N LYS A 30 48.74 -3.58 16.32
CA LYS A 30 48.13 -2.28 16.59
C LYS A 30 47.89 -1.45 15.32
N ARG A 31 48.84 -1.48 14.37
CA ARG A 31 48.67 -0.78 13.07
C ARG A 31 47.57 -1.37 12.21
N LEU A 32 47.41 -2.70 12.19
CA LEU A 32 46.35 -3.38 11.44
C LEU A 32 44.96 -3.09 12.02
N VAL A 33 44.82 -3.12 13.35
CA VAL A 33 43.55 -2.81 14.03
C VAL A 33 43.13 -1.37 13.77
N LEU A 34 44.05 -0.40 13.86
CA LEU A 34 43.77 1.00 13.53
C LEU A 34 43.36 1.18 12.06
N GLY A 35 44.01 0.49 11.12
CA GLY A 35 43.67 0.55 9.70
C GLY A 35 42.25 0.05 9.39
N LEU A 36 41.83 -1.06 10.01
CA LEU A 36 40.49 -1.61 9.86
C LEU A 36 39.41 -0.68 10.43
N GLN A 37 39.66 -0.05 11.58
CA GLN A 37 38.72 0.90 12.18
C GLN A 37 38.52 2.15 11.30
N LEU A 38 39.59 2.68 10.69
CA LEU A 38 39.50 3.83 9.80
C LEU A 38 38.73 3.53 8.51
N LEU A 39 38.93 2.34 7.93
CA LEU A 39 38.18 1.89 6.74
C LEU A 39 36.68 1.75 7.03
N TYR A 40 36.32 1.24 8.22
CA TYR A 40 34.92 1.11 8.65
C TYR A 40 34.22 2.47 8.78
N ILE A 41 34.88 3.46 9.40
CA ILE A 41 34.35 4.83 9.55
C ILE A 41 34.17 5.49 8.17
N CYS A 42 35.10 5.27 7.24
CA CYS A 42 35.03 5.84 5.89
C CYS A 42 33.87 5.26 5.04
N SER A 43 33.52 3.98 5.26
CA SER A 43 32.40 3.31 4.59
C SER A 43 31.03 3.82 5.09
N MET A 44 30.89 4.03 6.40
CA MET A 44 29.64 4.47 7.03
C MET A 44 29.19 5.86 6.57
N ASN A 45 30.11 6.80 6.36
CA ASN A 45 29.76 8.15 5.89
C ASN A 45 29.13 8.17 4.49
N LYS A 46 29.48 7.21 3.62
CA LYS A 46 28.90 7.13 2.27
C LYS A 46 27.46 6.62 2.30
N ILE A 47 27.16 5.67 3.19
CA ILE A 47 25.81 5.15 3.38
C ILE A 47 24.89 6.22 3.96
N ILE A 48 25.37 6.99 4.95
CA ILE A 48 24.59 8.08 5.56
C ILE A 48 24.26 9.16 4.51
N ALA A 49 25.24 9.58 3.70
CA ALA A 49 25.00 10.55 2.64
C ALA A 49 23.98 10.06 1.60
N PHE A 50 24.00 8.76 1.28
CA PHE A 50 23.03 8.16 0.35
C PHE A 50 21.61 8.16 0.94
N VAL A 51 21.44 7.74 2.21
CA VAL A 51 20.14 7.74 2.88
C VAL A 51 19.56 9.17 2.99
N LEU A 52 20.40 10.16 3.32
CA LEU A 52 19.98 11.56 3.41
C LEU A 52 19.59 12.14 2.04
N PHE A 53 20.27 11.75 0.96
CA PHE A 53 19.92 12.16 -0.40
C PHE A 53 18.55 11.63 -0.83
N TRP A 54 18.24 10.36 -0.51
CA TRP A 54 16.93 9.78 -0.79
C TRP A 54 15.81 10.31 0.10
N ALA A 55 16.10 10.60 1.37
CA ALA A 55 15.14 11.23 2.28
C ALA A 55 14.83 12.70 1.90
N GLY A 56 15.82 13.44 1.41
CA GLY A 56 15.66 14.83 0.96
C GLY A 56 14.90 14.99 -0.36
N LEU A 57 14.82 13.94 -1.18
CA LEU A 57 14.09 13.94 -2.46
C LEU A 57 12.59 13.66 -2.33
N LEU A 58 12.07 13.48 -1.11
CA LEU A 58 10.66 13.19 -0.85
C LEU A 58 9.85 14.39 -0.32
N PRO A 59 9.77 15.51 -1.05
CA PRO A 59 8.54 16.26 -1.05
C PRO A 59 8.08 16.49 -2.49
N MET A 60 7.76 15.40 -3.19
CA MET A 60 6.80 15.51 -4.29
C MET A 60 5.47 15.89 -3.64
N GLY A 61 5.14 17.18 -3.70
CA GLY A 61 3.96 17.74 -3.07
C GLY A 61 2.73 16.92 -3.39
N PHE A 62 1.95 16.61 -2.35
CA PHE A 62 0.56 16.24 -2.53
C PHE A 62 -0.08 17.38 -3.33
N ALA A 63 -0.33 17.14 -4.61
CA ALA A 63 -1.10 18.07 -5.42
C ALA A 63 -2.50 18.13 -4.79
N ASN A 64 -2.76 19.19 -4.03
CA ASN A 64 -4.06 19.41 -3.39
C ASN A 64 -5.12 19.43 -4.50
N ASN A 65 -6.03 18.46 -4.46
CA ASN A 65 -7.07 18.34 -5.47
C ASN A 65 -8.28 19.17 -5.03
N SER A 66 -8.42 20.38 -5.58
CA SER A 66 -9.49 21.32 -5.25
C SER A 66 -10.90 20.75 -5.45
N TYR A 67 -11.06 19.78 -6.35
CA TYR A 67 -12.34 19.07 -6.55
C TYR A 67 -12.69 18.20 -5.34
N VAL A 68 -11.74 17.40 -4.84
CA VAL A 68 -11.97 16.55 -3.65
C VAL A 68 -12.24 17.40 -2.43
N ASP A 69 -11.49 18.49 -2.26
CA ASP A 69 -11.69 19.41 -1.15
C ASP A 69 -13.09 20.04 -1.19
N SER A 70 -13.58 20.38 -2.39
CA SER A 70 -14.94 20.89 -2.60
C SER A 70 -15.99 19.85 -2.20
N LEU A 71 -15.83 18.58 -2.63
CA LEU A 71 -16.75 17.50 -2.25
C LEU A 71 -16.73 17.23 -0.74
N GLN A 72 -15.56 17.25 -0.10
CA GLN A 72 -15.45 17.07 1.35
C GLN A 72 -16.08 18.23 2.12
N ASN A 73 -15.96 19.46 1.63
CA ASN A 73 -16.61 20.61 2.25
C ASN A 73 -18.13 20.55 2.11
N LEU A 74 -18.64 20.10 0.95
CA LEU A 74 -20.07 19.84 0.77
C LEU A 74 -20.58 18.81 1.78
N LEU A 75 -19.83 17.74 2.07
CA LEU A 75 -20.22 16.76 3.10
C LEU A 75 -20.36 17.33 4.52
N LYS A 76 -19.73 18.48 4.82
CA LYS A 76 -19.83 19.16 6.12
C LYS A 76 -21.04 20.09 6.21
N THR A 77 -21.71 20.36 5.09
CA THR A 77 -22.92 21.19 5.04
C THR A 77 -24.18 20.36 5.34
N ASN A 78 -25.32 21.04 5.55
CA ASN A 78 -26.61 20.38 5.79
C ASN A 78 -27.20 19.80 4.50
N LEU A 79 -26.59 18.74 3.98
CA LEU A 79 -27.10 17.97 2.85
C LEU A 79 -28.26 17.07 3.26
N THR A 80 -29.15 16.79 2.32
CA THR A 80 -30.12 15.70 2.50
C THR A 80 -29.37 14.36 2.58
N ALA A 81 -29.96 13.38 3.25
CA ALA A 81 -29.32 12.07 3.41
C ALA A 81 -29.04 11.38 2.05
N THR A 82 -29.89 11.61 1.05
CA THR A 82 -29.70 11.09 -0.32
C THR A 82 -28.51 11.75 -1.01
N GLU A 83 -28.38 13.07 -0.93
CA GLU A 83 -27.22 13.80 -1.48
C GLU A 83 -25.93 13.38 -0.79
N GLN A 84 -25.97 13.21 0.53
CA GLN A 84 -24.82 12.73 1.30
C GLN A 84 -24.36 11.36 0.83
N VAL A 85 -25.30 10.42 0.59
CA VAL A 85 -25.00 9.09 0.07
C VAL A 85 -24.36 9.14 -1.31
N SER A 86 -24.94 9.91 -2.23
CA SER A 86 -24.40 10.09 -3.59
C SER A 86 -22.99 10.71 -3.56
N LEU A 87 -22.79 11.73 -2.73
CA LEU A 87 -21.50 12.41 -2.58
C LEU A 87 -20.42 11.48 -2.00
N GLN A 88 -20.78 10.65 -1.01
CA GLN A 88 -19.90 9.61 -0.47
C GLN A 88 -19.54 8.54 -1.52
N GLN A 89 -20.48 8.14 -2.38
CA GLN A 89 -20.20 7.22 -3.50
C GLN A 89 -19.21 7.83 -4.48
N GLN A 90 -19.41 9.10 -4.85
CA GLN A 90 -18.51 9.80 -5.77
C GLN A 90 -17.10 9.94 -5.20
N LEU A 91 -16.97 10.31 -3.92
CA LEU A 91 -15.68 10.36 -3.24
C LEU A 91 -15.01 9.00 -3.17
N ALA A 92 -15.77 7.94 -2.84
CA ALA A 92 -15.24 6.58 -2.81
C ALA A 92 -14.68 6.16 -4.18
N ASP A 93 -15.42 6.44 -5.26
CA ASP A 93 -15.02 6.08 -6.62
C ASP A 93 -13.82 6.90 -7.09
N TRP A 94 -13.73 8.18 -6.69
CA TRP A 94 -12.58 9.05 -6.92
C TRP A 94 -11.34 8.54 -6.18
N TYR A 95 -11.45 8.22 -4.88
CA TYR A 95 -10.35 7.68 -4.09
C TYR A 95 -9.85 6.34 -4.64
N ARG A 96 -10.78 5.46 -5.05
CA ARG A 96 -10.44 4.20 -5.70
C ARG A 96 -9.66 4.41 -6.98
N ALA A 97 -10.05 5.39 -7.81
CA ALA A 97 -9.37 5.69 -9.07
C ALA A 97 -7.95 6.27 -8.87
N ASN A 98 -7.70 6.90 -7.72
CA ASN A 98 -6.38 7.42 -7.33
C ASN A 98 -5.63 6.47 -6.38
N GLU A 99 -6.05 5.21 -6.28
CA GLU A 99 -5.43 4.16 -5.47
C GLU A 99 -5.36 4.48 -3.96
N GLN A 100 -6.16 5.44 -3.48
CA GLN A 100 -6.31 5.79 -2.07
C GLN A 100 -7.34 4.88 -1.40
N TYR A 101 -7.04 3.58 -1.39
CA TYR A 101 -7.98 2.53 -1.00
C TYR A 101 -8.55 2.66 0.43
N PRO A 102 -7.78 3.05 1.47
CA PRO A 102 -8.33 3.23 2.81
C PRO A 102 -9.46 4.27 2.86
N GLN A 103 -9.25 5.42 2.21
CA GLN A 103 -10.25 6.49 2.10
C GLN A 103 -11.45 6.03 1.26
N ALA A 104 -11.19 5.31 0.16
CA ALA A 104 -12.25 4.75 -0.69
C ALA A 104 -13.18 3.81 0.09
N ILE A 105 -12.60 2.89 0.88
CA ILE A 105 -13.35 1.95 1.71
C ILE A 105 -14.18 2.71 2.74
N GLN A 106 -13.59 3.68 3.43
CA GLN A 106 -14.28 4.48 4.44
C GLN A 106 -15.50 5.21 3.85
N MET A 107 -15.32 5.89 2.71
CA MET A 107 -16.41 6.61 2.05
C MET A 107 -17.50 5.65 1.55
N ALA A 108 -17.14 4.51 0.96
CA ALA A 108 -18.11 3.53 0.49
C ALA A 108 -18.89 2.86 1.64
N GLN A 109 -18.24 2.58 2.77
CA GLN A 109 -18.89 2.06 3.98
C GLN A 109 -19.85 3.07 4.61
N ASN A 110 -19.45 4.34 4.67
CA ASN A 110 -20.32 5.42 5.13
C ASN A 110 -21.56 5.56 4.23
N SER A 111 -21.34 5.52 2.91
CA SER A 111 -22.43 5.55 1.94
C SER A 111 -23.38 4.37 2.14
N LEU A 112 -22.86 3.15 2.28
CA LEU A 112 -23.66 1.96 2.52
C LEU A 112 -24.49 2.08 3.81
N LYS A 113 -23.88 2.57 4.89
CA LYS A 113 -24.55 2.76 6.19
C LYS A 113 -25.71 3.75 6.07
N SER A 114 -25.51 4.86 5.37
CA SER A 114 -26.55 5.87 5.14
C SER A 114 -27.61 5.37 4.17
N ALA A 115 -27.22 4.72 3.07
CA ALA A 115 -28.12 4.15 2.07
C ALA A 115 -29.10 3.14 2.68
N ARG A 116 -28.66 2.30 3.62
CA ARG A 116 -29.53 1.38 4.38
C ARG A 116 -30.67 2.07 5.13
N ARG A 117 -30.49 3.34 5.51
CA ARG A 117 -31.49 4.10 6.28
C ARG A 117 -32.51 4.81 5.39
N ILE A 118 -32.15 5.10 4.14
CA ILE A 118 -32.93 5.99 3.26
C ILE A 118 -33.50 5.29 2.03
N SER A 119 -32.94 4.13 1.65
CA SER A 119 -33.22 3.56 0.34
C SER A 119 -34.58 2.86 0.31
N LYS A 120 -35.56 3.49 -0.34
CA LYS A 120 -36.87 2.89 -0.63
C LYS A 120 -36.81 1.78 -1.68
N ASN A 121 -35.84 1.87 -2.60
CA ASN A 121 -35.73 1.00 -3.77
C ASN A 121 -34.40 0.23 -3.83
N ASN A 122 -33.66 0.18 -2.73
CA ASN A 122 -32.33 -0.44 -2.61
C ASN A 122 -31.25 0.05 -3.60
N LEU A 123 -31.53 1.04 -4.46
CA LEU A 123 -30.61 1.47 -5.52
C LEU A 123 -29.27 1.94 -4.96
N GLU A 124 -29.33 2.87 -4.01
CA GLU A 124 -28.14 3.44 -3.38
C GLU A 124 -27.36 2.41 -2.57
N MET A 125 -28.04 1.43 -1.98
CA MET A 125 -27.41 0.31 -1.30
C MET A 125 -26.66 -0.58 -2.30
N THR A 126 -27.30 -0.91 -3.42
CA THR A 126 -26.69 -1.68 -4.52
C THR A 126 -25.45 -1.00 -5.07
N LYS A 127 -25.50 0.33 -5.32
CA LYS A 127 -24.33 1.10 -5.77
C LYS A 127 -23.20 1.06 -4.75
N SER A 128 -23.52 1.21 -3.46
CA SER A 128 -22.51 1.20 -2.40
C SER A 128 -21.80 -0.16 -2.28
N TYR A 129 -22.55 -1.26 -2.37
CA TYR A 129 -21.97 -2.61 -2.42
C TYR A 129 -21.08 -2.80 -3.66
N TRP A 130 -21.53 -2.32 -4.81
CA TRP A 130 -20.77 -2.37 -6.05
C TRP A 130 -19.44 -1.58 -5.98
N ILE A 131 -19.43 -0.41 -5.33
CA ILE A 131 -18.19 0.35 -5.14
C ILE A 131 -17.24 -0.43 -4.23
N LEU A 132 -17.73 -1.02 -3.12
CA LEU A 132 -16.92 -1.84 -2.23
C LEU A 132 -16.31 -3.04 -2.95
N SER A 133 -17.07 -3.76 -3.78
CA SER A 133 -16.51 -4.88 -4.53
C SER A 133 -15.41 -4.46 -5.49
N ASN A 134 -15.56 -3.32 -6.19
CA ASN A 134 -14.51 -2.80 -7.05
C ASN A 134 -13.25 -2.41 -6.27
N ILE A 135 -13.41 -1.80 -5.08
CA ILE A 135 -12.26 -1.44 -4.24
C ILE A 135 -11.52 -2.72 -3.83
N TYR A 136 -12.23 -3.73 -3.32
CA TYR A 136 -11.61 -4.98 -2.90
C TYR A 136 -11.02 -5.81 -4.05
N THR A 137 -11.62 -5.71 -5.25
CA THR A 137 -11.02 -6.27 -6.47
C THR A 137 -9.67 -5.60 -6.79
N ASN A 138 -9.60 -4.26 -6.71
CA ASN A 138 -8.36 -3.52 -6.94
C ASN A 138 -7.28 -3.85 -5.90
N THR A 139 -7.67 -4.06 -4.64
CA THR A 139 -6.74 -4.48 -3.57
C THR A 139 -6.47 -5.98 -3.55
N GLN A 140 -7.02 -6.75 -4.50
CA GLN A 140 -6.86 -8.22 -4.62
C GLN A 140 -7.41 -9.00 -3.41
N ASP A 141 -8.34 -8.42 -2.66
CA ASP A 141 -9.10 -9.12 -1.61
C ASP A 141 -10.38 -9.70 -2.23
N PHE A 142 -10.20 -10.78 -3.00
CA PHE A 142 -11.27 -11.35 -3.81
C PHE A 142 -12.39 -11.97 -2.97
N GLU A 143 -12.08 -12.46 -1.76
CA GLU A 143 -13.10 -12.99 -0.85
C GLU A 143 -14.08 -11.89 -0.41
N LYS A 144 -13.57 -10.71 0.01
CA LYS A 144 -14.45 -9.58 0.32
C LYS A 144 -15.14 -9.04 -0.91
N SER A 145 -14.45 -8.97 -2.04
CA SER A 145 -15.06 -8.54 -3.30
C SER A 145 -16.28 -9.38 -3.65
N GLN A 146 -16.15 -10.71 -3.60
CA GLN A 146 -17.23 -11.65 -3.87
C GLN A 146 -18.43 -11.41 -2.94
N LYS A 147 -18.20 -11.32 -1.63
CA LYS A 147 -19.27 -11.04 -0.65
C LYS A 147 -20.05 -9.76 -0.99
N PHE A 148 -19.37 -8.73 -1.47
CA PHE A 148 -20.02 -7.48 -1.87
C PHE A 148 -20.71 -7.56 -3.24
N ILE A 149 -20.22 -8.37 -4.18
CA ILE A 149 -20.91 -8.65 -5.45
C ILE A 149 -22.22 -9.39 -5.19
N ASP A 150 -22.19 -10.42 -4.34
CA ASP A 150 -23.38 -11.19 -3.97
C ASP A 150 -24.40 -10.28 -3.26
N SER A 151 -23.93 -9.41 -2.37
CA SER A 151 -24.77 -8.43 -1.69
C SER A 151 -25.39 -7.41 -2.65
N ALA A 152 -24.62 -6.90 -3.61
CA ALA A 152 -25.10 -5.99 -4.66
C ALA A 152 -26.16 -6.68 -5.53
N TYR A 153 -25.91 -7.93 -5.91
CA TYR A 153 -26.81 -8.76 -6.69
C TYR A 153 -28.14 -8.98 -5.98
N HIS A 154 -28.10 -9.44 -4.73
CA HIS A 154 -29.29 -9.68 -3.93
C HIS A 154 -30.09 -8.39 -3.68
N SER A 155 -29.39 -7.29 -3.39
CA SER A 155 -29.98 -5.96 -3.25
C SER A 155 -30.68 -5.47 -4.53
N ALA A 156 -30.14 -5.83 -5.71
CA ALA A 156 -30.71 -5.49 -7.01
C ALA A 156 -31.89 -6.39 -7.43
N GLN A 157 -31.89 -7.68 -7.06
CA GLN A 157 -33.00 -8.60 -7.34
C GLN A 157 -34.30 -8.15 -6.69
N ASN A 158 -34.21 -7.52 -5.52
CA ASN A 158 -35.36 -7.00 -4.79
C ASN A 158 -35.94 -5.71 -5.43
N GLN A 159 -35.40 -5.25 -6.56
CA GLN A 159 -35.82 -4.03 -7.26
C GLN A 159 -36.60 -4.39 -8.53
N LYS A 160 -37.75 -3.73 -8.76
CA LYS A 160 -38.45 -3.74 -10.06
C LYS A 160 -37.80 -2.80 -11.09
N ILE A 161 -36.49 -2.55 -10.96
CA ILE A 161 -35.74 -1.58 -11.77
C ILE A 161 -34.90 -2.37 -12.79
N PRO A 162 -34.71 -1.89 -14.03
CA PRO A 162 -33.88 -2.55 -15.06
C PRO A 162 -32.39 -2.74 -14.73
N LEU A 163 -31.97 -2.58 -13.47
CA LEU A 163 -30.63 -2.85 -12.97
C LEU A 163 -30.37 -4.34 -12.68
N GLN A 164 -31.42 -5.15 -12.64
CA GLN A 164 -31.32 -6.59 -12.42
C GLN A 164 -30.47 -7.27 -13.51
N GLN A 165 -30.71 -6.95 -14.78
CA GLN A 165 -30.00 -7.53 -15.94
C GLN A 165 -28.50 -7.20 -15.93
N PRO A 166 -28.07 -5.91 -15.76
CA PRO A 166 -26.66 -5.57 -15.57
C PRO A 166 -26.01 -6.34 -14.41
N MET A 167 -26.69 -6.43 -13.26
CA MET A 167 -26.13 -7.10 -12.08
C MET A 167 -26.07 -8.62 -12.23
N GLN A 168 -27.05 -9.26 -12.85
CA GLN A 168 -27.02 -10.68 -13.22
C GLN A 168 -25.82 -10.99 -14.11
N THR A 169 -25.61 -10.17 -15.15
CA THR A 169 -24.51 -10.36 -16.07
C THR A 169 -23.16 -10.20 -15.36
N MET A 170 -23.03 -9.20 -14.49
CA MET A 170 -21.79 -8.98 -13.71
C MET A 170 -21.53 -10.09 -12.70
N HIS A 171 -22.57 -10.57 -12.02
CA HIS A 171 -22.47 -11.69 -11.09
C HIS A 171 -21.98 -12.95 -11.82
N GLN A 172 -22.61 -13.34 -12.93
CA GLN A 172 -22.17 -14.49 -13.73
C GLN A 172 -20.73 -14.35 -14.26
N LEU A 173 -20.36 -13.13 -14.70
CA LEU A 173 -19.02 -12.86 -15.22
C LEU A 173 -17.93 -12.91 -14.13
N TYR A 174 -18.22 -12.39 -12.94
CA TYR A 174 -17.28 -12.47 -11.83
C TYR A 174 -16.92 -13.93 -11.52
N TYR A 175 -17.93 -14.80 -11.40
CA TYR A 175 -17.73 -16.21 -11.07
C TYR A 175 -17.09 -17.01 -12.22
N THR A 176 -17.40 -16.68 -13.48
CA THR A 176 -16.73 -17.32 -14.64
C THR A 176 -15.28 -16.86 -14.80
N GLN A 177 -14.97 -15.58 -14.53
CA GLN A 177 -13.60 -15.08 -14.55
C GLN A 177 -12.77 -15.53 -13.34
N HIS A 178 -13.37 -15.73 -12.18
CA HIS A 178 -12.61 -16.23 -11.02
C HIS A 178 -12.15 -17.68 -11.21
N SER A 179 -12.81 -18.45 -12.09
CA SER A 179 -12.35 -19.78 -12.52
C SER A 179 -11.13 -19.76 -13.45
N LEU A 180 -10.73 -18.58 -13.97
CA LEU A 180 -9.63 -18.43 -14.93
C LEU A 180 -8.74 -17.23 -14.56
N THR A 181 -7.56 -17.56 -14.05
CA THR A 181 -6.43 -16.74 -13.58
C THR A 181 -6.12 -15.45 -14.38
N VAL A 182 -6.94 -14.38 -14.43
CA VAL A 182 -6.60 -13.19 -15.25
C VAL A 182 -7.13 -11.83 -14.72
N LYS A 183 -6.19 -10.97 -14.28
CA LYS A 183 -6.34 -9.54 -13.92
C LYS A 183 -6.85 -8.59 -15.02
N LYS A 184 -6.85 -8.98 -16.30
CA LYS A 184 -7.02 -8.05 -17.44
C LYS A 184 -8.48 -7.80 -17.88
N GLN A 185 -9.44 -8.67 -17.57
CA GLN A 185 -10.81 -8.51 -18.12
C GLN A 185 -11.76 -7.63 -17.28
N CYS A 186 -11.52 -7.43 -15.98
CA CYS A 186 -12.41 -6.65 -15.11
C CYS A 186 -12.66 -5.19 -15.59
N ASN A 187 -11.64 -4.53 -16.15
CA ASN A 187 -11.72 -3.12 -16.54
C ASN A 187 -12.73 -2.81 -17.67
N CYS A 188 -12.90 -3.73 -18.63
CA CYS A 188 -13.88 -3.54 -19.71
C CYS A 188 -15.33 -3.60 -19.21
N TYR A 189 -15.59 -4.40 -18.18
CA TYR A 189 -16.93 -4.62 -17.64
C TYR A 189 -17.37 -3.53 -16.67
N ILE A 190 -16.45 -3.01 -15.83
CA ILE A 190 -16.69 -1.83 -14.99
C ILE A 190 -17.20 -0.65 -15.87
N ARG A 191 -16.60 -0.45 -17.05
CA ARG A 191 -17.03 0.57 -18.01
C ARG A 191 -18.42 0.30 -18.61
N ARG A 192 -18.80 -0.96 -18.82
CA ARG A 192 -20.14 -1.32 -19.33
C ARG A 192 -21.21 -1.12 -18.25
N PHE A 193 -20.94 -1.53 -17.02
CA PHE A 193 -21.86 -1.36 -15.90
C PHE A 193 -22.11 0.12 -15.60
N ARG A 194 -21.06 0.95 -15.54
CA ARG A 194 -21.20 2.40 -15.33
C ARG A 194 -22.15 3.03 -16.36
N ARG A 195 -22.04 2.65 -17.63
CA ARG A 195 -22.96 3.12 -18.70
C ARG A 195 -24.42 2.72 -18.46
N LEU A 196 -24.66 1.52 -17.92
CA LEU A 196 -26.01 1.02 -17.65
C LEU A 196 -26.65 1.74 -16.45
N VAL A 197 -25.86 2.01 -15.40
CA VAL A 197 -26.32 2.80 -14.25
C VAL A 197 -26.66 4.22 -14.67
N THR A 198 -25.77 4.91 -15.38
CA THR A 198 -26.03 6.27 -15.86
C THR A 198 -27.27 6.33 -16.76
N ARG A 199 -27.50 5.31 -17.58
CA ARG A 199 -28.71 5.24 -18.42
C ARG A 199 -29.99 5.06 -17.59
N SER A 200 -29.94 4.32 -16.47
CA SER A 200 -31.08 4.15 -15.58
C SER A 200 -31.40 5.41 -14.77
N GLU A 201 -30.40 6.22 -14.44
CA GLU A 201 -30.59 7.49 -13.73
C GLU A 201 -31.28 8.53 -14.61
N ASN A 202 -31.04 8.52 -15.92
CA ASN A 202 -31.69 9.44 -16.86
C ASN A 202 -33.15 9.09 -17.21
N LEU A 203 -33.69 8.00 -16.67
CA LEU A 203 -35.07 7.54 -16.93
C LEU A 203 -36.06 7.90 -15.81
N PHE A 204 -35.61 8.57 -14.76
CA PHE A 204 -36.40 9.03 -13.62
C PHE A 204 -36.15 10.51 -13.36
#